data_AF-A0A1V5Q5B0-F1
#
_entry.id   AF-A0A1V5Q5B0-F1
#
_cell.length_a   1.000
_cell.length_b   1.000
_cell.length_c   1.000
_cell.angle_alpha   90.00
_cell.angle_beta   90.00
_cell.angle_gamma   90.00
#
_symmetry.space_group_name_H-M   'P 1'
#
loop_
_entity.id
_entity.type
_entity.pdbx_description
1 polymer ?
#
loop_
_entity_poly.entity_id
_entity_poly.type
_entity_poly.pdbx_seq_one_letter_code
_entity_poly.pdbx_strand_id
1 'polypeptide(L)'
;MMTVTNEGLPSGKEMSEIWDKYVDIAIDQIDDVEESREKMTAGDVTQKMTVLEIKIDDKLSKNIAVEVLGELKDDDEFKDIMKKAAKSYEPLLASRMYRYGGSSDDFEDELDDWLDDAYKSAKNIKFKDEATLELYVSNGGKIQGVRFAFDDNEFYSLYTEKFGKFGSELRVVDEKDEVMTVVGNGKVSFGTITGTFDIEMPEEDVKFTVGAEGFNLAQMAAGKVNGTLSLDLGQFSKELKEADKEADANGVIRKLADYELKMFISSTGKSSEIKYSLNRDKDEYISAGYSVALSSGDSIEIPSGKKSARIEDEDDFIEYLMDCDFDGWADELEDCGLPDEVTDAVGEVSDMLELYY
;
A
#
# COMPACT_ATOMS: atom_id res chain seq x y z
N MET A 1 10.91 -5.17 20.96
CA MET A 1 10.18 -4.14 20.19
C MET A 1 11.18 -3.44 19.30
N MET A 2 11.03 -3.51 17.96
CA MET A 2 12.01 -2.97 17.01
C MET A 2 11.56 -1.58 16.58
N THR A 3 12.32 -0.55 16.96
CA THR A 3 11.93 0.85 16.74
C THR A 3 12.60 1.37 15.47
N VAL A 4 11.82 1.65 14.43
CA VAL A 4 12.25 2.54 13.34
C VAL A 4 12.05 3.96 13.83
N THR A 5 13.13 4.70 14.08
CA THR A 5 13.02 6.12 14.41
C THR A 5 12.77 6.91 13.12
N ASN A 6 11.71 7.72 13.10
CA ASN A 6 11.38 8.60 11.97
C ASN A 6 12.45 9.67 11.68
N GLU A 7 13.49 9.79 12.51
CA GLU A 7 14.48 10.88 12.46
C GLU A 7 15.45 10.79 11.27
N GLY A 8 15.46 9.69 10.50
CA GLY A 8 16.31 9.53 9.32
C GLY A 8 15.57 9.26 7.99
N LEU A 9 14.25 9.15 8.00
CA LEU A 9 13.46 8.96 6.78
C LEU A 9 13.29 10.30 6.05
N PRO A 10 13.34 10.33 4.70
CA PRO A 10 13.04 11.54 3.96
C PRO A 10 11.62 11.99 4.27
N SER A 11 11.46 13.30 4.45
CA SER A 11 10.16 13.90 4.65
C SER A 11 9.29 13.75 3.41
N GLY A 12 7.97 13.75 3.59
CA GLY A 12 7.05 13.73 2.45
C GLY A 12 7.25 14.91 1.49
N LYS A 13 7.81 16.03 1.97
CA LYS A 13 8.16 17.19 1.13
C LYS A 13 9.37 16.89 0.24
N GLU A 14 10.45 16.37 0.82
CA GLU A 14 11.65 15.95 0.09
C GLU A 14 11.31 14.91 -1.00
N MET A 15 10.49 13.92 -0.66
CA MET A 15 10.03 12.91 -1.62
C MET A 15 9.16 13.51 -2.75
N SER A 16 8.30 14.48 -2.43
CA SER A 16 7.48 15.17 -3.44
C SER A 16 8.32 16.00 -4.39
N GLU A 17 9.33 16.72 -3.87
CA GLU A 17 10.20 17.57 -4.68
C GLU A 17 11.04 16.74 -5.66
N ILE A 18 11.59 15.60 -5.20
CA ILE A 18 12.24 14.62 -6.07
C ILE A 18 11.28 14.06 -7.12
N TRP A 19 10.10 13.62 -6.71
CA TRP A 19 9.11 13.04 -7.60
C TRP A 19 8.71 14.02 -8.72
N ASP A 20 8.41 15.27 -8.36
CA ASP A 20 8.00 16.31 -9.30
C ASP A 20 9.11 16.57 -10.35
N LYS A 21 10.38 16.65 -9.93
CA LYS A 21 11.53 16.83 -10.82
C LYS A 21 11.59 15.76 -11.91
N TYR A 22 11.51 14.48 -11.53
CA TYR A 22 11.67 13.38 -12.49
C TYR A 22 10.43 13.14 -13.34
N VAL A 23 9.23 13.44 -12.82
CA VAL A 23 8.01 13.47 -13.62
C VAL A 23 8.08 14.57 -14.69
N ASP A 24 8.56 15.76 -14.34
CA ASP A 24 8.72 16.85 -15.32
C ASP A 24 9.67 16.45 -16.46
N ILE A 25 10.82 15.82 -16.15
CA ILE A 25 11.76 15.31 -17.16
C ILE A 25 11.09 14.29 -18.09
N ALA A 26 10.29 13.37 -17.53
CA ALA A 26 9.57 12.38 -18.31
C ALA A 26 8.50 13.02 -19.21
N ILE A 27 7.73 13.98 -18.69
CA ILE A 27 6.71 14.71 -19.45
C ILE A 27 7.33 15.53 -20.58
N ASP A 28 8.50 16.14 -20.37
CA ASP A 28 9.21 16.91 -21.39
C ASP A 28 9.61 16.08 -22.62
N GLN A 29 9.64 14.74 -22.51
CA GLN A 29 9.90 13.85 -23.64
C GLN A 29 8.66 13.59 -24.51
N ILE A 30 7.47 13.93 -24.04
CA ILE A 30 6.21 13.70 -24.74
C ILE A 30 5.99 14.87 -25.70
N ASP A 31 6.29 14.64 -26.98
CA ASP A 31 6.19 15.64 -28.05
C ASP A 31 4.88 15.59 -28.83
N ASP A 32 4.20 14.44 -28.84
CA ASP A 32 2.93 14.23 -29.53
C ASP A 32 1.82 13.84 -28.56
N VAL A 33 0.74 14.63 -28.58
CA VAL A 33 -0.47 14.41 -27.78
C VAL A 33 -1.68 14.70 -28.66
N GLU A 34 -2.50 13.68 -28.88
CA GLU A 34 -3.77 13.86 -29.58
C GLU A 34 -4.81 14.37 -28.57
N GLU A 35 -5.35 15.56 -28.83
CA GLU A 35 -6.40 16.15 -28.00
C GLU A 35 -7.78 15.97 -28.66
N SER A 36 -8.72 15.38 -27.92
CA SER A 36 -10.12 15.28 -28.32
C SER A 36 -11.06 15.83 -27.23
N ARG A 37 -12.34 16.04 -27.58
CA ARG A 37 -13.40 16.39 -26.63
C ARG A 37 -14.54 15.41 -26.69
N GLU A 38 -14.74 14.69 -25.60
CA GLU A 38 -15.66 13.56 -25.55
C GLU A 38 -16.67 13.68 -24.41
N LYS A 39 -17.78 12.96 -24.56
CA LYS A 39 -18.77 12.80 -23.49
C LYS A 39 -18.50 11.47 -22.81
N MET A 40 -17.86 11.53 -21.65
CA MET A 40 -17.53 10.37 -20.85
C MET A 40 -18.65 10.08 -19.86
N THR A 41 -18.93 8.81 -19.64
CA THR A 41 -19.93 8.33 -18.67
C THR A 41 -19.25 7.32 -17.77
N ALA A 42 -19.38 7.50 -16.46
CA ALA A 42 -19.02 6.49 -15.48
C ALA A 42 -20.22 6.33 -14.54
N GLY A 43 -20.63 5.09 -14.26
CA GLY A 43 -21.92 4.81 -13.64
C GLY A 43 -23.06 5.53 -14.38
N ASP A 44 -23.90 6.26 -13.64
CA ASP A 44 -25.05 7.00 -14.16
C ASP A 44 -24.75 8.47 -14.49
N VAL A 45 -23.48 8.89 -14.43
CA VAL A 45 -23.09 10.30 -14.56
C VAL A 45 -22.30 10.53 -15.85
N THR A 46 -22.84 11.39 -16.72
CA THR A 46 -22.20 11.81 -17.98
C THR A 46 -21.70 13.24 -17.91
N GLN A 47 -20.45 13.46 -18.31
CA GLN A 47 -19.85 14.78 -18.45
C GLN A 47 -18.95 14.91 -19.68
N LYS A 48 -18.72 16.16 -20.12
CA LYS A 48 -17.76 16.44 -21.18
C LYS A 48 -16.37 16.59 -20.60
N MET A 49 -15.39 15.95 -21.22
CA MET A 49 -13.99 15.99 -20.86
C MET A 49 -13.12 16.24 -22.10
N THR A 50 -11.93 16.75 -21.87
CA THR A 50 -10.83 16.67 -22.83
C THR A 50 -10.14 15.32 -22.65
N VAL A 51 -9.90 14.60 -23.74
CA VAL A 51 -9.09 13.37 -23.73
C VAL A 51 -7.74 13.71 -24.31
N LEU A 52 -6.67 13.38 -23.59
CA LEU A 52 -5.29 13.51 -24.05
C LEU A 52 -4.77 12.10 -24.31
N GLU A 53 -4.57 11.73 -25.57
CA GLU A 53 -4.01 10.44 -25.96
C GLU A 53 -2.52 10.58 -26.27
N ILE A 54 -1.71 9.71 -25.65
CA ILE A 54 -0.26 9.62 -25.81
C ILE A 54 0.06 8.21 -26.30
N LYS A 55 0.72 8.11 -27.45
CA LYS A 55 1.25 6.86 -27.97
C LYS A 55 2.66 6.66 -27.44
N ILE A 56 2.89 5.54 -26.77
CA ILE A 56 4.14 5.18 -26.14
C ILE A 56 4.80 4.10 -26.99
N ASP A 57 5.73 4.54 -27.84
CA ASP A 57 6.55 3.69 -28.69
C ASP A 57 7.93 3.41 -28.06
N ASP A 58 8.77 2.67 -28.79
CA ASP A 58 10.13 2.35 -28.35
C ASP A 58 11.00 3.60 -28.17
N LYS A 59 10.81 4.62 -29.02
CA LYS A 59 11.53 5.88 -29.02
C LYS A 59 11.16 6.72 -27.81
N LEU A 60 9.88 6.93 -27.54
CA LEU A 60 9.40 7.71 -26.39
C LEU A 60 9.83 7.04 -25.08
N SER A 61 9.60 5.73 -24.97
CA SER A 61 10.00 4.95 -23.79
C SER A 61 11.50 5.05 -23.52
N LYS A 62 12.31 4.91 -24.56
CA LYS A 62 13.77 5.05 -24.47
C LYS A 62 14.18 6.46 -24.09
N ASN A 63 13.59 7.50 -24.68
CA ASN A 63 13.91 8.89 -24.38
C ASN A 63 13.61 9.19 -22.90
N ILE A 64 12.40 8.84 -22.41
CA ILE A 64 12.05 8.99 -21.00
C ILE A 64 13.06 8.29 -20.11
N ALA A 65 13.35 7.00 -20.36
CA ALA A 65 14.27 6.23 -19.53
C ALA A 65 15.70 6.81 -19.54
N VAL A 66 16.20 7.23 -20.70
CA VAL A 66 17.55 7.80 -20.83
C VAL A 66 17.66 9.16 -20.13
N GLU A 67 16.67 10.04 -20.27
CA GLU A 67 16.72 11.37 -19.65
C GLU A 67 16.53 11.29 -18.14
N VAL A 68 15.57 10.49 -17.66
CA VAL A 68 15.34 10.29 -16.21
C VAL A 68 16.54 9.62 -15.54
N LEU A 69 17.04 8.50 -16.09
CA LEU A 69 18.20 7.82 -15.50
C LEU A 69 19.50 8.62 -15.69
N GLY A 70 19.58 9.42 -16.75
CA GLY A 70 20.70 10.34 -16.98
C GLY A 70 20.78 11.40 -15.88
N GLU A 71 19.63 11.99 -15.51
CA GLU A 71 19.57 12.95 -14.41
C GLU A 71 19.80 12.26 -13.04
N LEU A 72 19.15 11.12 -12.77
CA LEU A 72 19.30 10.38 -11.50
C LEU A 72 20.76 10.04 -11.17
N LYS A 73 21.53 9.66 -12.20
CA LYS A 73 22.93 9.27 -12.04
C LYS A 73 23.79 10.40 -11.44
N ASP A 74 23.50 11.64 -11.78
CA ASP A 74 24.30 12.79 -11.38
C ASP A 74 23.61 13.65 -10.29
N ASP A 75 22.47 13.17 -9.76
CA ASP A 75 21.68 13.88 -8.75
C ASP A 75 22.11 13.54 -7.32
N ASP A 76 22.98 14.37 -6.75
CA ASP A 76 23.45 14.26 -5.37
C ASP A 76 22.32 14.35 -4.32
N GLU A 77 21.23 15.06 -4.60
CA GLU A 77 20.09 15.20 -3.68
C GLU A 77 19.30 13.89 -3.59
N PHE A 78 19.06 13.25 -4.73
CA PHE A 78 18.48 11.91 -4.78
C PHE A 78 19.35 10.88 -4.05
N LYS A 79 20.66 10.88 -4.31
CA LYS A 79 21.59 9.96 -3.66
C LYS A 79 21.64 10.14 -2.14
N ASP A 80 21.67 11.37 -1.65
CA ASP A 80 21.64 11.68 -0.21
C ASP A 80 20.34 11.19 0.45
N ILE A 81 19.19 11.35 -0.22
CA ILE A 81 17.90 10.84 0.26
C ILE A 81 17.87 9.31 0.33
N MET A 82 18.37 8.63 -0.70
CA MET A 82 18.47 7.16 -0.70
C MET A 82 19.43 6.66 0.39
N LYS A 83 20.55 7.35 0.60
CA LYS A 83 21.51 7.04 1.68
C LYS A 83 20.90 7.20 3.07
N LYS A 84 20.19 8.31 3.32
CA LYS A 84 19.47 8.55 4.58
C LYS A 84 18.43 7.46 4.85
N ALA A 85 17.67 7.07 3.82
CA ALA A 85 16.73 5.96 3.91
C ALA A 85 17.46 4.65 4.25
N ALA A 86 18.48 4.26 3.49
CA ALA A 86 19.26 3.05 3.71
C ALA A 86 19.83 2.97 5.14
N LYS A 87 20.42 4.06 5.63
CA LYS A 87 20.94 4.17 7.01
C LYS A 87 19.85 4.01 8.07
N SER A 88 18.64 4.49 7.82
CA SER A 88 17.50 4.33 8.73
C SER A 88 17.02 2.88 8.82
N TYR A 89 17.20 2.11 7.76
CA TYR A 89 16.91 0.67 7.74
C TYR A 89 18.08 -0.20 8.20
N GLU A 90 19.28 0.37 8.39
CA GLU A 90 20.48 -0.37 8.80
C GLU A 90 20.26 -1.19 10.09
N PRO A 91 19.63 -0.70 11.17
CA PRO A 91 19.37 -1.53 12.36
C PRO A 91 18.43 -2.71 12.09
N LEU A 92 17.51 -2.59 11.12
CA LEU A 92 16.62 -3.67 10.71
C LEU A 92 17.33 -4.69 9.83
N LEU A 93 18.24 -4.21 8.98
CA LEU A 93 18.97 -5.02 8.00
C LEU A 93 20.29 -5.56 8.55
N ALA A 94 20.80 -5.05 9.68
CA ALA A 94 22.11 -5.40 10.24
C ALA A 94 22.27 -6.91 10.44
N SER A 95 21.24 -7.61 10.93
CA SER A 95 21.27 -9.08 11.10
C SER A 95 21.37 -9.87 9.79
N ARG A 96 20.98 -9.25 8.66
CA ARG A 96 21.07 -9.79 7.30
C ARG A 96 22.35 -9.31 6.59
N MET A 97 22.72 -8.04 6.75
CA MET A 97 23.89 -7.39 6.15
C MET A 97 25.21 -7.93 6.73
N TYR A 98 25.31 -8.13 8.05
CA TYR A 98 26.47 -8.78 8.67
C TYR A 98 26.70 -10.22 8.17
N ARG A 99 25.64 -10.91 7.75
CA ARG A 99 25.71 -12.29 7.24
C ARG A 99 26.31 -12.38 5.83
N TYR A 100 26.30 -11.27 5.08
CA TYR A 100 26.82 -11.17 3.71
C TYR A 100 27.98 -10.18 3.55
N GLY A 101 28.43 -9.55 4.64
CA GLY A 101 29.58 -8.65 4.64
C GLY A 101 29.35 -7.27 4.01
N GLY A 102 28.09 -6.85 3.83
CA GLY A 102 27.75 -5.53 3.30
C GLY A 102 27.56 -4.50 4.41
N SER A 103 28.02 -3.27 4.18
CA SER A 103 27.87 -2.11 5.04
C SER A 103 26.98 -1.04 4.39
N SER A 104 26.46 -0.08 5.16
CA SER A 104 25.76 1.09 4.60
C SER A 104 26.68 2.01 3.79
N ASP A 105 28.01 1.87 3.95
CA ASP A 105 29.00 2.56 3.13
C ASP A 105 29.13 1.94 1.73
N ASP A 106 28.81 0.65 1.55
CA ASP A 106 28.81 -0.01 0.23
C ASP A 106 27.57 0.39 -0.61
N PHE A 107 26.54 0.94 0.03
CA PHE A 107 25.28 1.28 -0.63
C PHE A 107 25.42 2.38 -1.68
N GLU A 108 26.31 3.36 -1.49
CA GLU A 108 26.52 4.42 -2.48
C GLU A 108 27.16 3.88 -3.75
N ASP A 109 28.20 3.05 -3.61
CA ASP A 109 28.88 2.42 -4.74
C ASP A 109 27.91 1.45 -5.46
N GLU A 110 27.12 0.67 -4.73
CA GLU A 110 26.09 -0.21 -5.30
C GLU A 110 24.97 0.57 -6.02
N LEU A 111 24.55 1.71 -5.46
CA LEU A 111 23.54 2.57 -6.09
C LEU A 111 24.08 3.18 -7.38
N ASP A 112 25.31 3.67 -7.38
CA ASP A 112 25.96 4.24 -8.57
C ASP A 112 26.17 3.18 -9.66
N ASP A 113 26.64 1.99 -9.30
CA ASP A 113 26.78 0.87 -10.24
C ASP A 113 25.42 0.46 -10.82
N TRP A 114 24.38 0.40 -9.98
CA TRP A 114 23.02 0.09 -10.42
C TRP A 114 22.45 1.14 -11.37
N LEU A 115 22.61 2.44 -11.05
CA LEU A 115 22.17 3.55 -11.91
C LEU A 115 22.91 3.52 -13.26
N ASP A 116 24.22 3.24 -13.24
CA ASP A 116 25.02 3.12 -14.45
C ASP A 116 24.55 1.98 -15.36
N ASP A 117 24.28 0.82 -14.78
CA ASP A 117 23.82 -0.34 -15.53
C ASP A 117 22.38 -0.19 -16.00
N ALA A 118 21.51 0.41 -15.20
CA ALA A 118 20.16 0.80 -15.59
C ALA A 118 20.20 1.77 -16.78
N TYR A 119 21.03 2.81 -16.72
CA TYR A 119 21.20 3.79 -17.79
C TYR A 119 21.76 3.17 -19.09
N LYS A 120 22.75 2.27 -18.99
CA LYS A 120 23.26 1.52 -20.15
C LYS A 120 22.16 0.63 -20.75
N SER A 121 21.35 0.00 -19.91
CA SER A 121 20.24 -0.86 -20.32
C SER A 121 19.13 -0.06 -21.01
N ALA A 122 18.81 1.13 -20.49
CA ALA A 122 17.81 2.04 -21.06
C ALA A 122 18.07 2.38 -22.53
N LYS A 123 19.35 2.54 -22.92
CA LYS A 123 19.76 2.81 -24.31
C LYS A 123 19.41 1.68 -25.28
N ASN A 124 19.18 0.48 -24.77
CA ASN A 124 18.91 -0.73 -25.53
C ASN A 124 17.46 -1.23 -25.37
N ILE A 125 16.58 -0.44 -24.74
CA ILE A 125 15.15 -0.76 -24.67
C ILE A 125 14.59 -0.97 -26.08
N LYS A 126 13.83 -2.04 -26.22
CA LYS A 126 13.06 -2.37 -27.42
C LYS A 126 11.68 -2.80 -26.96
N PHE A 127 10.69 -1.95 -27.20
CA PHE A 127 9.30 -2.36 -27.08
C PHE A 127 8.88 -3.04 -28.37
N LYS A 128 8.29 -4.23 -28.24
CA LYS A 128 7.82 -4.99 -29.40
C LYS A 128 6.47 -4.46 -29.89
N ASP A 129 5.70 -3.87 -28.99
CA ASP A 129 4.32 -3.47 -29.19
C ASP A 129 4.12 -2.06 -28.58
N GLU A 130 3.25 -1.25 -29.20
CA GLU A 130 2.97 0.14 -28.78
C GLU A 130 1.98 0.14 -27.61
N ALA A 131 2.22 1.00 -26.62
CA ALA A 131 1.27 1.26 -25.54
C ALA A 131 0.54 2.59 -25.78
N THR A 132 -0.65 2.75 -25.21
CA THR A 132 -1.45 3.98 -25.29
C THR A 132 -1.83 4.42 -23.89
N LEU A 133 -1.57 5.69 -23.57
CA LEU A 133 -2.02 6.35 -22.36
C LEU A 133 -3.04 7.42 -22.72
N GLU A 134 -4.26 7.33 -22.20
CA GLU A 134 -5.25 8.40 -22.28
C GLU A 134 -5.46 9.02 -20.91
N LEU A 135 -5.48 10.35 -20.84
CA LEU A 135 -5.86 11.10 -19.64
C LEU A 135 -7.20 11.80 -19.87
N TYR A 136 -8.15 11.56 -18.97
CA TYR A 136 -9.48 12.16 -19.02
C TYR A 136 -9.52 13.41 -18.15
N VAL A 137 -9.53 14.59 -18.77
CA VAL A 137 -9.39 15.88 -18.10
C VAL A 137 -10.73 16.62 -18.06
N SER A 138 -11.16 16.99 -16.86
CA SER A 138 -12.36 17.82 -16.66
C SER A 138 -12.21 19.21 -17.27
N ASN A 139 -13.33 19.93 -17.47
CA ASN A 139 -13.28 21.34 -17.90
C ASN A 139 -12.52 22.27 -16.93
N GLY A 140 -12.29 21.84 -15.68
CA GLY A 140 -11.51 22.56 -14.68
C GLY A 140 -10.02 22.22 -14.68
N GLY A 141 -9.54 21.42 -15.65
CA GLY A 141 -8.13 21.02 -15.77
C GLY A 141 -7.70 19.90 -14.84
N LYS A 142 -8.63 19.28 -14.09
CA LYS A 142 -8.32 18.13 -13.23
C LYS A 142 -8.39 16.83 -14.02
N ILE A 143 -7.37 15.98 -13.87
CA ILE A 143 -7.42 14.58 -14.32
C ILE A 143 -8.48 13.87 -13.47
N GLN A 144 -9.41 13.21 -14.15
CA GLN A 144 -10.51 12.45 -13.55
C GLN A 144 -10.54 11.01 -14.06
N GLY A 145 -9.56 10.59 -14.83
CA GLY A 145 -9.43 9.21 -15.24
C GLY A 145 -8.18 9.00 -16.07
N VAL A 146 -7.87 7.73 -16.26
CA VAL A 146 -6.74 7.24 -17.04
C VAL A 146 -7.14 5.97 -17.76
N ARG A 147 -6.68 5.80 -18.99
CA ARG A 147 -6.65 4.51 -19.68
C ARG A 147 -5.22 4.21 -20.04
N PHE A 148 -4.73 3.02 -19.71
CA PHE A 148 -3.43 2.54 -20.12
C PHE A 148 -3.62 1.19 -20.79
N ALA A 149 -3.35 1.12 -22.08
CA ALA A 149 -3.47 -0.09 -22.88
C ALA A 149 -2.10 -0.49 -23.41
N PHE A 150 -1.72 -1.76 -23.27
CA PHE A 150 -0.50 -2.32 -23.82
C PHE A 150 -0.76 -3.76 -24.22
N ASP A 151 -0.38 -4.14 -25.44
CA ASP A 151 -0.73 -5.45 -25.99
C ASP A 151 -2.24 -5.74 -25.90
N ASP A 152 -2.58 -6.86 -25.26
CA ASP A 152 -3.93 -7.33 -25.00
C ASP A 152 -4.44 -6.93 -23.61
N ASN A 153 -3.68 -6.08 -22.89
CA ASN A 153 -3.95 -5.68 -21.52
C ASN A 153 -4.43 -4.23 -21.47
N GLU A 154 -5.32 -3.95 -20.53
CA GLU A 154 -5.84 -2.61 -20.32
C GLU A 154 -6.14 -2.35 -18.85
N PHE A 155 -5.71 -1.19 -18.37
CA PHE A 155 -6.21 -0.57 -17.16
C PHE A 155 -7.04 0.66 -17.54
N TYR A 156 -8.27 0.74 -17.05
CA TYR A 156 -9.14 1.88 -17.25
C TYR A 156 -9.71 2.35 -15.92
N SER A 157 -9.65 3.65 -15.65
CA SER A 157 -10.34 4.27 -14.55
C SER A 157 -10.94 5.60 -14.96
N LEU A 158 -12.19 5.84 -14.58
CA LEU A 158 -12.90 7.08 -14.85
C LEU A 158 -13.74 7.48 -13.65
N TYR A 159 -13.67 8.76 -13.29
CA TYR A 159 -14.51 9.43 -12.32
C TYR A 159 -15.28 10.54 -13.01
N THR A 160 -16.57 10.63 -12.72
CA THR A 160 -17.43 11.68 -13.22
C THR A 160 -18.22 12.33 -12.11
N GLU A 161 -18.40 13.65 -12.17
CA GLU A 161 -19.15 14.38 -11.15
C GLU A 161 -20.02 15.46 -11.77
N LYS A 162 -21.31 15.46 -11.40
CA LYS A 162 -22.26 16.45 -11.88
C LYS A 162 -23.37 16.67 -10.88
N PHE A 163 -23.60 17.93 -10.52
CA PHE A 163 -24.67 18.34 -9.60
C PHE A 163 -24.67 17.56 -8.26
N GLY A 164 -23.48 17.32 -7.69
CA GLY A 164 -23.31 16.61 -6.42
C GLY A 164 -23.56 15.11 -6.49
N LYS A 165 -23.72 14.55 -7.69
CA LYS A 165 -23.66 13.11 -7.95
C LYS A 165 -22.29 12.76 -8.51
N PHE A 166 -21.78 11.60 -8.14
CA PHE A 166 -20.63 11.02 -8.80
C PHE A 166 -21.00 9.67 -9.43
N GLY A 167 -20.26 9.32 -10.47
CA GLY A 167 -20.15 7.95 -10.95
C GLY A 167 -18.69 7.62 -11.21
N SER A 168 -18.30 6.37 -11.00
CA SER A 168 -16.94 5.90 -11.22
C SER A 168 -16.93 4.56 -11.93
N GLU A 169 -15.86 4.28 -12.65
CA GLU A 169 -15.62 3.02 -13.32
C GLU A 169 -14.14 2.68 -13.17
N LEU A 170 -13.85 1.43 -12.86
CA LEU A 170 -12.53 0.83 -12.96
C LEU A 170 -12.70 -0.47 -13.73
N ARG A 171 -11.83 -0.72 -14.71
CA ARG A 171 -11.80 -1.96 -15.48
C ARG A 171 -10.35 -2.41 -15.64
N VAL A 172 -10.12 -3.70 -15.48
CA VAL A 172 -8.84 -4.38 -15.71
C VAL A 172 -9.06 -5.50 -16.71
N VAL A 173 -8.27 -5.49 -17.78
CA VAL A 173 -8.25 -6.50 -18.83
C VAL A 173 -6.86 -7.13 -18.87
N ASP A 174 -6.81 -8.45 -18.84
CA ASP A 174 -5.59 -9.27 -18.98
C ASP A 174 -5.78 -10.23 -20.16
N GLU A 175 -4.83 -10.27 -21.10
CA GLU A 175 -4.89 -11.12 -22.30
C GLU A 175 -6.23 -11.09 -23.09
N LYS A 176 -6.88 -9.92 -23.17
CA LYS A 176 -8.22 -9.63 -23.74
C LYS A 176 -9.42 -10.02 -22.88
N ASP A 177 -9.23 -10.68 -21.75
CA ASP A 177 -10.30 -11.06 -20.84
C ASP A 177 -10.46 -10.02 -19.72
N GLU A 178 -11.71 -9.66 -19.42
CA GLU A 178 -12.01 -8.71 -18.35
C GLU A 178 -11.88 -9.43 -17.00
N VAL A 179 -10.86 -9.06 -16.21
CA VAL A 179 -10.54 -9.70 -14.92
C VAL A 179 -11.33 -9.05 -13.80
N MET A 180 -11.55 -7.74 -13.87
CA MET A 180 -12.26 -6.99 -12.85
C MET A 180 -12.93 -5.75 -13.41
N THR A 181 -14.17 -5.53 -12.99
CA THR A 181 -14.88 -4.27 -13.18
C THR A 181 -15.47 -3.78 -11.86
N VAL A 182 -15.32 -2.48 -11.60
CA VAL A 182 -15.91 -1.80 -10.44
C VAL A 182 -16.67 -0.57 -10.92
N VAL A 183 -17.99 -0.56 -10.76
CA VAL A 183 -18.85 0.57 -11.13
C VAL A 183 -19.43 1.21 -9.88
N GLY A 184 -19.07 2.46 -9.64
CA GLY A 184 -19.51 3.25 -8.51
C GLY A 184 -20.58 4.26 -8.87
N ASN A 185 -21.55 4.45 -7.98
CA ASN A 185 -22.59 5.47 -8.09
C ASN A 185 -22.88 6.08 -6.73
N GLY A 186 -23.05 7.40 -6.67
CA GLY A 186 -23.43 8.03 -5.41
C GLY A 186 -23.50 9.54 -5.45
N LYS A 187 -23.25 10.13 -4.28
CA LYS A 187 -23.31 11.56 -4.03
C LYS A 187 -22.05 12.06 -3.35
N VAL A 188 -21.66 13.27 -3.74
CA VAL A 188 -20.66 14.06 -3.03
C VAL A 188 -21.39 15.21 -2.36
N SER A 189 -21.35 15.24 -1.04
CA SER A 189 -21.97 16.29 -0.23
C SER A 189 -20.96 16.82 0.77
N PHE A 190 -20.70 18.13 0.76
CA PHE A 190 -19.71 18.79 1.61
C PHE A 190 -18.31 18.12 1.57
N GLY A 191 -17.91 17.58 0.41
CA GLY A 191 -16.63 16.89 0.23
C GLY A 191 -16.59 15.44 0.74
N THR A 192 -17.75 14.89 1.11
CA THR A 192 -17.89 13.51 1.57
C THR A 192 -18.64 12.66 0.55
N ILE A 193 -18.12 11.46 0.29
CA ILE A 193 -18.69 10.43 -0.57
C ILE A 193 -19.65 9.54 0.22
N THR A 194 -20.84 9.34 -0.36
CA THR A 194 -21.75 8.25 -0.01
C THR A 194 -22.27 7.62 -1.29
N GLY A 195 -22.16 6.30 -1.44
CA GLY A 195 -22.53 5.60 -2.66
C GLY A 195 -22.41 4.09 -2.54
N THR A 196 -22.55 3.42 -3.67
CA THR A 196 -22.38 1.97 -3.81
C THR A 196 -21.41 1.67 -4.95
N PHE A 197 -20.71 0.56 -4.85
CA PHE A 197 -19.76 0.08 -5.83
C PHE A 197 -20.08 -1.37 -6.16
N ASP A 198 -20.50 -1.62 -7.39
CA ASP A 198 -20.74 -2.96 -7.91
C ASP A 198 -19.40 -3.50 -8.43
N ILE A 199 -18.96 -4.62 -7.87
CA ILE A 199 -17.71 -5.29 -8.19
C ILE A 199 -18.04 -6.59 -8.89
N GLU A 200 -17.41 -6.82 -10.04
CA GLU A 200 -17.54 -8.03 -10.84
C GLU A 200 -16.15 -8.57 -11.17
N MET A 201 -15.94 -9.86 -10.92
CA MET A 201 -14.75 -10.61 -11.27
C MET A 201 -15.19 -11.79 -12.14
N PRO A 202 -15.27 -11.61 -13.46
CA PRO A 202 -15.87 -12.58 -14.38
C PRO A 202 -15.22 -13.96 -14.33
N GLU A 203 -13.88 -14.04 -14.24
CA GLU A 203 -13.16 -15.32 -14.19
C GLU A 203 -13.49 -16.15 -12.95
N GLU A 204 -13.81 -15.49 -11.83
CA GLU A 204 -14.15 -16.12 -10.57
C GLU A 204 -15.65 -16.43 -10.44
N ASP A 205 -16.47 -15.94 -11.37
CA ASP A 205 -17.94 -15.90 -11.32
C ASP A 205 -18.46 -15.17 -10.06
N VAL A 206 -17.81 -14.07 -9.64
CA VAL A 206 -18.14 -13.35 -8.40
C VAL A 206 -18.65 -11.95 -8.69
N LYS A 207 -19.84 -11.61 -8.15
CA LYS A 207 -20.42 -10.27 -8.27
C LYS A 207 -21.10 -9.74 -7.00
N PHE A 208 -20.61 -8.65 -6.42
CA PHE A 208 -21.21 -8.10 -5.19
C PHE A 208 -21.16 -6.59 -5.14
N THR A 209 -21.96 -6.02 -4.24
CA THR A 209 -22.04 -4.57 -4.06
C THR A 209 -21.46 -4.20 -2.70
N VAL A 210 -20.61 -3.18 -2.69
CA VAL A 210 -20.08 -2.55 -1.48
C VAL A 210 -20.70 -1.17 -1.30
N GLY A 211 -21.30 -0.93 -0.15
CA GLY A 211 -21.71 0.40 0.29
C GLY A 211 -20.51 1.19 0.81
N ALA A 212 -20.49 2.50 0.55
CA ALA A 212 -19.52 3.42 1.12
C ALA A 212 -20.24 4.64 1.69
N GLU A 213 -19.91 5.01 2.91
CA GLU A 213 -20.50 6.15 3.60
C GLU A 213 -19.44 6.95 4.35
N GLY A 214 -19.51 8.28 4.26
CA GLY A 214 -18.73 9.15 5.14
C GLY A 214 -17.29 9.41 4.69
N PHE A 215 -16.87 8.93 3.51
CA PHE A 215 -15.50 9.11 3.02
C PHE A 215 -15.18 10.55 2.65
N ASN A 216 -14.32 11.23 3.42
CA ASN A 216 -13.94 12.61 3.18
C ASN A 216 -12.78 12.73 2.19
N LEU A 217 -13.03 13.36 1.03
CA LEU A 217 -12.07 13.50 -0.06
C LEU A 217 -10.81 14.29 0.32
N ALA A 218 -10.95 15.36 1.09
CA ALA A 218 -9.82 16.20 1.50
C ALA A 218 -8.91 15.47 2.49
N GLN A 219 -9.49 14.66 3.39
CA GLN A 219 -8.73 13.83 4.31
C GLN A 219 -8.03 12.69 3.57
N MET A 220 -8.71 12.01 2.64
CA MET A 220 -8.10 10.96 1.81
C MET A 220 -6.92 11.49 1.00
N ALA A 221 -7.05 12.67 0.39
CA ALA A 221 -5.95 13.34 -0.30
C ALA A 221 -4.76 13.68 0.62
N ALA A 222 -5.00 13.82 1.92
CA ALA A 222 -3.97 14.01 2.95
C ALA A 222 -3.51 12.69 3.60
N GLY A 223 -3.84 11.53 3.01
CA GLY A 223 -3.46 10.21 3.51
C GLY A 223 -4.27 9.73 4.73
N LYS A 224 -5.40 10.39 5.05
CA LYS A 224 -6.26 10.05 6.19
C LYS A 224 -7.58 9.48 5.70
N VAL A 225 -7.74 8.17 5.82
CA VAL A 225 -8.97 7.48 5.44
C VAL A 225 -9.93 7.46 6.62
N ASN A 226 -11.13 8.01 6.42
CA ASN A 226 -12.19 8.05 7.42
C ASN A 226 -13.52 7.77 6.72
N GLY A 227 -14.24 6.73 7.13
CA GLY A 227 -15.49 6.32 6.49
C GLY A 227 -15.95 4.93 6.91
N THR A 228 -17.02 4.45 6.31
CA THR A 228 -17.57 3.12 6.54
C THR A 228 -17.80 2.42 5.21
N LEU A 229 -17.25 1.21 5.06
CA LEU A 229 -17.64 0.29 4.01
C LEU A 229 -18.69 -0.68 4.54
N SER A 230 -19.62 -1.10 3.70
CA SER A 230 -20.59 -2.14 4.06
C SER A 230 -20.76 -3.18 2.95
N LEU A 231 -20.99 -4.43 3.36
CA LEU A 231 -21.22 -5.56 2.48
C LEU A 231 -22.49 -6.28 2.92
N ASP A 232 -23.45 -6.41 2.01
CA ASP A 232 -24.63 -7.26 2.20
C ASP A 232 -24.23 -8.73 2.03
N LEU A 233 -24.17 -9.47 3.14
CA LEU A 233 -23.77 -10.88 3.11
C LEU A 233 -24.86 -11.76 2.46
N GLY A 234 -26.11 -11.31 2.44
CA GLY A 234 -27.20 -11.97 1.74
C GLY A 234 -27.05 -11.90 0.22
N GLN A 235 -26.59 -10.76 -0.30
CA GLN A 235 -26.19 -10.64 -1.70
C GLN A 235 -24.95 -11.49 -1.98
N PHE A 236 -23.87 -11.29 -1.22
CA PHE A 236 -22.60 -11.97 -1.45
C PHE A 236 -22.71 -13.50 -1.38
N SER A 237 -23.52 -14.02 -0.44
CA SER A 237 -23.70 -15.46 -0.26
C SER A 237 -24.32 -16.20 -1.47
N LYS A 238 -25.01 -15.48 -2.37
CA LYS A 238 -25.60 -16.04 -3.59
C LYS A 238 -24.57 -16.31 -4.68
N GLU A 239 -23.47 -15.58 -4.67
CA GLU A 239 -22.37 -15.70 -5.64
C GLU A 239 -21.39 -16.81 -5.26
N LEU A 240 -21.43 -17.26 -4.00
CA LEU A 240 -20.56 -18.33 -3.54
C LEU A 240 -20.94 -19.65 -4.22
N LYS A 241 -19.96 -20.29 -4.89
CA LYS A 241 -20.06 -21.65 -5.45
C LYS A 241 -20.55 -22.64 -4.38
N GLU A 242 -21.24 -23.71 -4.78
CA GLU A 242 -21.71 -24.74 -3.84
C GLU A 242 -20.52 -25.31 -3.06
N ALA A 243 -20.51 -25.13 -1.75
CA ALA A 243 -19.47 -25.67 -0.89
C ALA A 243 -19.71 -27.18 -0.72
N ASP A 244 -18.65 -27.98 -0.85
CA ASP A 244 -18.73 -29.43 -0.64
C ASP A 244 -19.10 -29.82 0.81
N LYS A 245 -19.04 -28.88 1.79
CA LYS A 245 -19.34 -29.13 3.22
C LYS A 245 -19.88 -27.90 3.96
N GLU A 246 -20.84 -28.10 4.87
CA GLU A 246 -21.47 -27.05 5.71
C GLU A 246 -20.54 -26.35 6.74
N ALA A 247 -19.32 -26.87 6.94
CA ALA A 247 -18.32 -26.32 7.87
C ALA A 247 -17.26 -25.45 7.19
N ASP A 248 -17.34 -25.27 5.88
CA ASP A 248 -16.46 -24.38 5.12
C ASP A 248 -16.84 -22.90 5.34
N ALA A 249 -15.90 -21.98 5.10
CA ALA A 249 -16.09 -20.53 5.22
C ALA A 249 -17.34 -20.06 4.44
N ASN A 250 -17.57 -20.64 3.26
CA ASN A 250 -18.76 -20.36 2.44
C ASN A 250 -20.07 -20.78 3.13
N GLY A 251 -20.07 -21.90 3.86
CA GLY A 251 -21.21 -22.36 4.66
C GLY A 251 -21.51 -21.44 5.84
N VAL A 252 -20.48 -20.86 6.45
CA VAL A 252 -20.63 -19.86 7.52
C VAL A 252 -21.23 -18.57 6.97
N ILE A 253 -20.73 -18.06 5.84
CA ILE A 253 -21.23 -16.82 5.23
C ILE A 253 -22.72 -16.94 4.86
N ARG A 254 -23.16 -18.10 4.32
CA ARG A 254 -24.58 -18.34 4.04
C ARG A 254 -25.47 -18.30 5.29
N LYS A 255 -24.97 -18.72 6.45
CA LYS A 255 -25.71 -18.61 7.73
C LYS A 255 -25.82 -17.16 8.21
N LEU A 256 -24.96 -16.28 7.70
CA LEU A 256 -24.95 -14.84 7.99
C LEU A 256 -25.67 -14.02 6.90
N ALA A 257 -26.41 -14.65 5.98
CA ALA A 257 -27.09 -13.96 4.87
C ALA A 257 -28.11 -12.88 5.31
N ASP A 258 -28.60 -12.92 6.56
CA ASP A 258 -29.48 -11.90 7.13
C ASP A 258 -28.71 -10.68 7.70
N TYR A 259 -27.38 -10.66 7.60
CA TYR A 259 -26.51 -9.65 8.21
C TYR A 259 -25.81 -8.78 7.16
N GLU A 260 -25.51 -7.55 7.55
CA GLU A 260 -24.61 -6.62 6.88
C GLU A 260 -23.29 -6.60 7.64
N LEU A 261 -22.17 -6.80 6.94
CA LEU A 261 -20.84 -6.58 7.50
C LEU A 261 -20.44 -5.12 7.25
N LYS A 262 -20.10 -4.38 8.30
CA LYS A 262 -19.55 -3.02 8.19
C LYS A 262 -18.11 -2.99 8.63
N MET A 263 -17.31 -2.19 7.93
CA MET A 263 -15.96 -1.84 8.31
C MET A 263 -15.87 -0.33 8.44
N PHE A 264 -15.76 0.15 9.67
CA PHE A 264 -15.47 1.54 9.99
C PHE A 264 -13.95 1.74 10.02
N ILE A 265 -13.49 2.79 9.33
CA ILE A 265 -12.09 3.18 9.27
C ILE A 265 -12.01 4.62 9.79
N SER A 266 -11.06 4.88 10.68
CA SER A 266 -10.75 6.21 11.18
C SER A 266 -9.25 6.42 11.25
N SER A 267 -8.77 7.58 10.80
CA SER A 267 -7.36 7.96 10.90
C SER A 267 -7.20 9.44 11.21
N THR A 268 -6.47 9.74 12.28
CA THR A 268 -6.25 11.10 12.79
C THR A 268 -4.83 11.61 12.57
N GLY A 269 -3.94 10.80 11.99
CA GLY A 269 -2.50 11.07 11.82
C GLY A 269 -1.65 10.76 13.05
N LYS A 270 -2.27 10.59 14.22
CA LYS A 270 -1.63 10.07 15.45
C LYS A 270 -2.16 8.71 15.86
N SER A 271 -3.30 8.31 15.30
CA SER A 271 -3.88 7.01 15.50
C SER A 271 -4.69 6.61 14.28
N SER A 272 -4.83 5.30 14.11
CA SER A 272 -5.72 4.69 13.15
C SER A 272 -6.52 3.59 13.83
N GLU A 273 -7.78 3.45 13.47
CA GLU A 273 -8.71 2.45 13.99
C GLU A 273 -9.44 1.79 12.83
N ILE A 274 -9.57 0.48 12.90
CA ILE A 274 -10.48 -0.29 12.07
C ILE A 274 -11.41 -1.07 12.98
N LYS A 275 -12.72 -0.88 12.82
CA LYS A 275 -13.76 -1.62 13.53
C LYS A 275 -14.63 -2.36 12.52
N TYR A 276 -14.74 -3.67 12.68
CA TYR A 276 -15.69 -4.53 11.98
C TYR A 276 -16.94 -4.72 12.84
N SER A 277 -18.12 -4.69 12.22
CA SER A 277 -19.36 -5.03 12.89
C SER A 277 -20.28 -5.87 12.02
N LEU A 278 -20.95 -6.85 12.64
CA LEU A 278 -22.06 -7.56 12.03
C LEU A 278 -23.35 -6.92 12.52
N ASN A 279 -24.11 -6.39 11.58
CA ASN A 279 -25.34 -5.68 11.81
C ASN A 279 -26.50 -6.49 11.23
N ARG A 280 -27.64 -6.48 11.92
CA ARG A 280 -28.91 -6.94 11.33
C ARG A 280 -29.92 -5.84 11.57
N ASP A 281 -30.55 -5.38 10.50
CA ASP A 281 -31.34 -4.16 10.47
C ASP A 281 -30.56 -2.94 11.02
N LYS A 282 -30.98 -2.37 12.14
CA LYS A 282 -30.33 -1.20 12.77
C LYS A 282 -29.43 -1.57 13.94
N ASP A 283 -29.45 -2.82 14.36
CA ASP A 283 -28.78 -3.25 15.57
C ASP A 283 -27.40 -3.84 15.24
N GLU A 284 -26.38 -3.42 16.00
CA GLU A 284 -25.04 -4.01 15.99
C GLU A 284 -25.06 -5.24 16.91
N TYR A 285 -24.80 -6.43 16.35
CA TYR A 285 -24.84 -7.69 17.10
C TYR A 285 -23.47 -8.08 17.63
N ILE A 286 -22.44 -7.92 16.80
CA ILE A 286 -21.05 -8.24 17.13
C ILE A 286 -20.20 -7.12 16.58
N SER A 287 -19.19 -6.70 17.34
CA SER A 287 -18.12 -5.86 16.82
C SER A 287 -16.76 -6.26 17.35
N ALA A 288 -15.76 -6.18 16.51
CA ALA A 288 -14.36 -6.33 16.85
C ALA A 288 -13.56 -5.27 16.11
N GLY A 289 -12.50 -4.75 16.72
CA GLY A 289 -11.68 -3.74 16.08
C GLY A 289 -10.29 -3.73 16.66
N TYR A 290 -9.37 -3.11 15.92
CA TYR A 290 -8.02 -2.84 16.38
C TYR A 290 -7.73 -1.35 16.20
N SER A 291 -6.98 -0.79 17.14
CA SER A 291 -6.54 0.60 17.10
C SER A 291 -5.03 0.65 17.29
N VAL A 292 -4.35 1.42 16.45
CA VAL A 292 -2.91 1.71 16.57
C VAL A 292 -2.77 3.17 16.94
N ALA A 293 -1.99 3.46 17.98
CA ALA A 293 -1.56 4.81 18.32
C ALA A 293 -0.08 4.96 17.96
N LEU A 294 0.24 5.98 17.16
CA LEU A 294 1.60 6.40 16.88
C LEU A 294 2.00 7.41 17.97
N SER A 295 2.70 6.93 18.99
CA SER A 295 3.45 7.81 19.90
C SER A 295 4.83 8.09 19.31
N SER A 296 5.39 9.27 19.58
CA SER A 296 6.84 9.45 19.53
C SER A 296 7.43 8.46 20.53
N GLY A 297 8.05 7.39 20.05
CA GLY A 297 8.69 6.43 20.94
C GLY A 297 9.65 7.15 21.86
N ASP A 298 9.61 6.82 23.15
CA ASP A 298 10.66 7.27 24.06
C ASP A 298 11.99 6.71 23.56
N SER A 299 13.01 7.56 23.49
CA SER A 299 14.37 7.13 23.19
C SER A 299 14.76 6.04 24.18
N ILE A 300 15.11 4.84 23.69
CA ILE A 300 15.71 3.81 24.54
C ILE A 300 17.05 4.37 25.02
N GLU A 301 17.21 4.57 26.32
CA GLU A 301 18.52 4.83 26.91
C GLU A 301 19.36 3.57 26.72
N ILE A 302 20.23 3.57 25.72
CA ILE A 302 21.31 2.58 25.65
C ILE A 302 22.18 2.84 26.89
N PRO A 303 22.34 1.86 27.81
CA PRO A 303 23.10 2.07 29.02
C PRO A 303 24.52 2.55 28.69
N SER A 304 24.82 3.82 28.98
CA SER A 304 26.14 4.36 28.75
C SER A 304 27.10 3.86 29.82
N GLY A 305 27.70 2.68 29.62
CA GLY A 305 28.81 2.21 30.43
C GLY A 305 29.03 0.71 30.44
N LYS A 306 30.26 0.28 30.09
CA LYS A 306 30.95 -1.00 30.41
C LYS A 306 30.21 -2.35 30.35
N LYS A 307 28.95 -2.42 29.93
CA LYS A 307 28.18 -3.66 29.70
C LYS A 307 27.77 -3.80 28.23
N SER A 308 28.70 -3.54 27.31
CA SER A 308 28.57 -4.04 25.96
C SER A 308 29.11 -5.47 25.95
N ALA A 309 28.25 -6.47 25.76
CA ALA A 309 28.70 -7.81 25.42
C ALA A 309 29.27 -7.74 23.99
N ARG A 310 30.55 -8.06 23.83
CA ARG A 310 31.18 -8.17 22.52
C ARG A 310 31.08 -9.63 22.13
N ILE A 311 30.11 -9.91 21.28
CA ILE A 311 29.83 -11.26 20.77
C ILE A 311 30.69 -11.45 19.51
N GLU A 312 31.72 -12.28 19.59
CA GLU A 312 32.59 -12.60 18.45
C GLU A 312 32.28 -13.97 17.85
N ASP A 313 31.71 -14.87 18.64
CA ASP A 313 31.28 -16.20 18.22
C ASP A 313 29.98 -16.68 18.91
N GLU A 314 29.59 -17.91 18.60
CA GLU A 314 28.35 -18.54 19.11
C GLU A 314 28.42 -18.80 20.62
N ASP A 315 29.61 -19.06 21.17
CA ASP A 315 29.80 -19.30 22.60
C ASP A 315 29.62 -17.99 23.38
N ASP A 316 30.17 -16.87 22.89
CA ASP A 316 29.97 -15.54 23.46
C ASP A 316 28.48 -15.12 23.44
N PHE A 317 27.75 -15.51 22.40
CA PHE A 317 26.32 -15.23 22.29
C PHE A 317 25.49 -16.03 23.29
N ILE A 318 25.81 -17.32 23.47
CA ILE A 318 25.14 -18.18 24.44
C ILE A 318 25.44 -17.71 25.88
N GLU A 319 26.67 -17.32 26.18
CA GLU A 319 27.05 -16.77 27.50
C GLU A 319 26.29 -15.46 27.80
N TYR A 320 26.14 -14.58 26.80
CA TYR A 320 25.33 -13.37 26.93
C TYR A 320 23.83 -13.67 27.20
N LEU A 321 23.27 -14.68 26.52
CA LEU A 321 21.90 -15.10 26.76
C LEU A 321 21.73 -15.72 28.15
N MET A 322 22.70 -16.49 28.64
CA MET A 322 22.67 -17.05 30.01
C MET A 322 22.68 -15.97 31.11
N ASP A 323 23.29 -14.82 30.84
CA ASP A 323 23.29 -13.66 31.75
C ASP A 323 21.96 -12.87 31.74
N CYS A 324 21.03 -13.20 30.83
CA CYS A 324 19.72 -12.54 30.74
C CYS A 324 18.71 -13.18 31.71
N ASP A 325 17.96 -12.34 32.42
CA ASP A 325 16.91 -12.75 33.37
C ASP A 325 15.60 -13.05 32.64
N PHE A 326 15.55 -14.20 31.93
CA PHE A 326 14.36 -14.62 31.18
C PHE A 326 13.17 -14.96 32.08
N ASP A 327 13.42 -15.46 33.29
CA ASP A 327 12.39 -15.77 34.28
C ASP A 327 11.72 -14.48 34.78
N GLY A 328 12.51 -13.47 35.16
CA GLY A 328 11.99 -12.16 35.52
C GLY A 328 11.22 -11.48 34.37
N TRP A 329 11.64 -11.71 33.12
CA TRP A 329 10.92 -11.21 31.96
C TRP A 329 9.59 -11.96 31.72
N ALA A 330 9.55 -13.28 31.90
CA ALA A 330 8.32 -14.06 31.81
C ALA A 330 7.30 -13.62 32.87
N ASP A 331 7.73 -13.40 34.11
CA ASP A 331 6.92 -12.87 35.20
C ASP A 331 6.31 -11.49 34.84
N GLU A 332 7.10 -10.57 34.28
CA GLU A 332 6.62 -9.26 33.84
C GLU A 332 5.60 -9.35 32.69
N LEU A 333 5.75 -10.33 31.79
CA LEU A 333 4.83 -10.56 30.67
C LEU A 333 3.50 -11.16 31.16
N GLU A 334 3.54 -12.03 32.18
CA GLU A 334 2.34 -12.57 32.85
C GLU A 334 1.57 -11.43 33.55
N ASP A 335 2.27 -10.56 34.27
CA ASP A 335 1.68 -9.37 34.91
C ASP A 335 1.04 -8.39 33.90
N CYS A 336 1.51 -8.40 32.66
CA CYS A 336 0.92 -7.63 31.55
C CYS A 336 -0.32 -8.30 30.91
N GLY A 337 -0.71 -9.49 31.38
CA GLY A 337 -1.90 -10.22 30.95
C GLY A 337 -1.74 -10.92 29.59
N LEU A 338 -0.50 -11.25 29.21
CA LEU A 338 -0.25 -12.08 28.03
C LEU A 338 -0.67 -13.54 28.28
N PRO A 339 -1.05 -14.29 27.22
CA PRO A 339 -1.41 -15.71 27.36
C PRO A 339 -0.25 -16.55 27.89
N ASP A 340 -0.57 -17.54 28.72
CA ASP A 340 0.39 -18.48 29.33
C ASP A 340 1.32 -19.12 28.29
N GLU A 341 0.82 -19.41 27.09
CA GLU A 341 1.61 -19.96 25.98
C GLU A 341 2.80 -19.07 25.55
N VAL A 342 2.71 -17.75 25.77
CA VAL A 342 3.76 -16.78 25.46
C VAL A 342 4.73 -16.61 26.62
N THR A 343 4.23 -16.62 27.86
CA THR A 343 5.07 -16.51 29.07
C THR A 343 5.86 -17.80 29.30
N ASP A 344 5.21 -18.95 29.11
CA ASP A 344 5.82 -20.27 29.19
C ASP A 344 6.94 -20.41 28.15
N ALA A 345 6.71 -19.96 26.91
CA ALA A 345 7.72 -20.00 25.86
C ALA A 345 8.96 -19.14 26.17
N VAL A 346 8.82 -18.06 26.95
CA VAL A 346 9.95 -17.22 27.39
C VAL A 346 10.67 -17.87 28.57
N GLY A 347 9.95 -18.46 29.52
CA GLY A 347 10.54 -19.24 30.62
C GLY A 347 11.30 -20.48 30.12
N GLU A 348 10.76 -21.18 29.12
CA GLU A 348 11.41 -22.34 28.50
C GLU A 348 12.77 -22.00 27.84
N VAL A 349 13.01 -20.74 27.47
CA VAL A 349 14.32 -20.31 26.96
C VAL A 349 15.38 -20.37 28.06
N SER A 350 15.03 -20.04 29.31
CA SER A 350 15.90 -20.18 30.48
C SER A 350 16.30 -21.66 30.66
N ASP A 351 15.31 -22.54 30.70
CA ASP A 351 15.50 -24.00 30.85
C ASP A 351 16.32 -24.62 29.71
N MET A 352 16.12 -24.16 28.46
CA MET A 352 16.89 -24.65 27.32
C MET A 352 18.35 -24.18 27.36
N LEU A 353 18.61 -22.96 27.82
CA LEU A 353 19.98 -22.44 27.93
C LEU A 353 20.76 -23.17 29.02
N GLU A 354 20.12 -23.56 30.13
CA GLU A 354 20.74 -24.39 31.17
C GLU A 354 21.15 -25.79 30.66
N LEU A 355 20.44 -26.35 29.67
CA LEU A 355 20.76 -27.67 29.08
C LEU A 355 21.98 -27.66 28.15
N TYR A 356 22.43 -26.49 27.70
CA TYR A 356 23.61 -26.33 26.87
C TYR A 356 24.93 -26.33 27.67
N TYR A 357 24.89 -26.56 29.00
CA TYR A 357 26.06 -26.68 29.89
C TYR A 357 26.10 -27.96 30.75
#